data_AF-A0A381ZRE7-F1
#
_entry.id   AF-A0A381ZRE7-F1
#
_cell.length_a   1.000
_cell.length_b   1.000
_cell.length_c   1.000
_cell.angle_alpha   90.00
_cell.angle_beta   90.00
_cell.angle_gamma   90.00
#
_symmetry.space_group_name_H-M   'P 1'
#
loop_
_entity.id
_entity.type
_entity.pdbx_description
1 polymer ?
#
loop_
_entity_poly.entity_id
_entity_poly.type
_entity_poly.pdbx_seq_one_letter_code
_entity_poly.pdbx_strand_id
1 'polypeptide(L)'
;MSCSPEAAQDEPMQMPFKENTWVRKETLTKSKDNMFTSTGEQLAPLPVDARLTKKLNTVSTLNSSINSEENCLSEANTLDKRRMVVQKRGGAWHVFERVAEAKKYSNYGMQIDSQLNRLIFSLKHICRGAKGMPLNGWGRTKVAELQKYGKEKMREIYIELGNPPADVDLWIAYAERGIESRKRNIPYSKIGESISRTENLVSLYENLSLRKVDEVSLNSLYSDASTLLSVIKNRLKSDPRVALAIEEDNLLPITDIESEM
;
A
#
# COMPACT_ATOMS: atom_id res chain seq x y z
N MET A 1 29.82 68.40 25.60
CA MET A 1 29.41 67.42 24.57
C MET A 1 29.12 66.11 25.28
N SER A 2 27.84 65.81 25.45
CA SER A 2 27.32 64.57 26.06
C SER A 2 25.98 64.25 25.38
N CYS A 3 25.67 62.96 25.34
CA CYS A 3 24.71 62.24 24.52
C CYS A 3 23.24 62.69 24.63
N SER A 4 22.49 62.56 23.52
CA SER A 4 21.35 61.62 23.39
C SER A 4 20.57 61.89 22.08
N PRO A 5 20.26 60.87 21.26
CA PRO A 5 19.30 60.99 20.18
C PRO A 5 17.86 60.86 20.70
N GLU A 6 16.99 61.72 20.17
CA GLU A 6 15.55 61.78 20.43
C GLU A 6 14.85 60.44 20.24
N ALA A 7 14.02 60.10 21.23
CA ALA A 7 13.10 58.97 21.19
C ALA A 7 12.00 59.23 20.14
N ALA A 8 12.02 58.49 19.04
CA ALA A 8 10.84 58.31 18.22
C ALA A 8 9.82 57.51 19.06
N GLN A 9 8.73 58.17 19.45
CA GLN A 9 7.58 57.51 20.05
C GLN A 9 6.84 56.76 18.94
N ASP A 10 7.11 55.47 18.79
CA ASP A 10 6.24 54.58 18.03
C ASP A 10 4.92 54.46 18.81
N GLU A 11 3.85 55.06 18.28
CA GLU A 11 2.50 54.83 18.79
C GLU A 11 2.20 53.32 18.73
N PRO A 12 1.65 52.70 19.80
CA PRO A 12 1.34 51.29 19.79
C PRO A 12 0.25 51.03 18.75
N MET A 13 0.63 50.34 17.67
CA MET A 13 -0.26 49.89 16.60
C MET A 13 -1.41 49.07 17.21
N GLN A 14 -2.60 49.67 17.33
CA GLN A 14 -3.79 48.96 17.81
C GLN A 14 -4.18 47.90 16.78
N MET A 15 -3.99 46.63 17.14
CA MET A 15 -4.51 45.54 16.34
C MET A 15 -6.04 45.64 16.26
N PRO A 16 -6.65 45.47 15.08
CA PRO A 16 -8.09 45.48 14.95
C PRO A 16 -8.72 44.41 15.84
N PHE A 17 -9.84 44.75 16.45
CA PHE A 17 -10.61 43.89 17.34
C PHE A 17 -10.89 42.54 16.65
N LYS A 18 -10.41 41.44 17.24
CA LYS A 18 -10.71 40.08 16.78
C LYS A 18 -12.20 39.85 16.95
N GLU A 19 -12.95 39.83 15.86
CA GLU A 19 -14.31 39.32 15.89
C GLU A 19 -14.30 37.87 16.37
N ASN A 20 -15.20 37.57 17.30
CA ASN A 20 -15.41 36.24 17.83
C ASN A 20 -15.96 35.38 16.69
N THR A 21 -15.10 34.69 15.95
CA THR A 21 -15.57 33.67 15.03
C THR A 21 -16.36 32.64 15.82
N TRP A 22 -17.64 32.48 15.47
CA TRP A 22 -18.52 31.46 16.01
C TRP A 22 -18.03 30.08 15.56
N VAL A 23 -16.94 29.61 16.16
CA VAL A 23 -16.51 28.23 16.01
C VAL A 23 -17.42 27.41 16.91
N ARG A 24 -18.32 26.62 16.30
CA ARG A 24 -19.08 25.59 17.02
C ARG A 24 -18.10 24.75 17.82
N LYS A 25 -18.18 24.84 19.16
CA LYS A 25 -17.49 23.93 20.07
C LYS A 25 -18.27 22.61 20.16
N GLU A 26 -18.46 21.95 19.03
CA GLU A 26 -18.85 20.54 19.05
C GLU A 26 -17.56 19.73 19.21
N THR A 27 -17.39 19.12 20.38
CA THR A 27 -16.37 18.09 20.58
C THR A 27 -16.81 16.88 19.76
N LEU A 28 -16.43 16.84 18.48
CA LEU A 28 -16.67 15.69 17.62
C LEU A 28 -15.78 14.56 18.13
N THR A 29 -16.34 13.68 18.98
CA THR A 29 -15.77 12.35 19.22
C THR A 29 -15.90 11.54 17.94
N LYS A 30 -14.92 11.69 17.03
CA LYS A 30 -14.75 10.77 15.91
C LYS A 30 -14.23 9.44 16.45
N SER A 31 -15.16 8.53 16.79
CA SER A 31 -14.81 7.11 16.84
C SER A 31 -14.42 6.66 15.42
N LYS A 32 -13.36 5.87 15.29
CA LYS A 32 -12.91 5.28 14.01
C LYS A 32 -14.04 4.50 13.31
N ASP A 33 -15.04 4.04 14.06
CA ASP A 33 -16.18 3.30 13.52
C ASP A 33 -17.16 4.17 12.73
N ASN A 34 -17.20 5.49 12.96
CA ASN A 34 -18.16 6.40 12.31
C ASN A 34 -17.63 7.08 11.04
N MET A 35 -16.37 6.84 10.64
CA MET A 35 -15.83 7.42 9.40
C MET A 35 -16.18 6.63 8.14
N PHE A 36 -16.68 5.39 8.29
CA PHE A 36 -16.98 4.48 7.17
C PHE A 36 -18.36 3.84 7.21
N THR A 37 -19.22 4.20 8.18
CA THR A 37 -20.63 3.82 8.15
C THR A 37 -21.35 4.72 7.16
N SER A 38 -21.16 4.47 5.86
CA SER A 38 -22.20 4.83 4.92
C SER A 38 -23.47 4.15 5.42
N THR A 39 -24.47 4.94 5.77
CA THR A 39 -25.88 4.56 5.96
C THR A 39 -26.46 4.07 4.62
N GLY A 40 -25.79 3.12 3.99
CA GLY A 40 -26.19 2.45 2.77
C GLY A 40 -26.56 1.02 3.11
N GLU A 41 -27.70 0.59 2.62
CA GLU A 41 -28.16 -0.79 2.65
C GLU A 41 -26.99 -1.72 2.29
N GLN A 42 -26.63 -2.64 3.19
CA GLN A 42 -25.50 -3.54 2.97
C GLN A 42 -25.84 -4.45 1.80
N LEU A 43 -25.33 -4.12 0.61
CA LEU A 43 -25.59 -4.88 -0.60
C LEU A 43 -25.17 -6.34 -0.41
N ALA A 44 -25.98 -7.26 -0.92
CA ALA A 44 -25.67 -8.68 -0.89
C ALA A 44 -24.28 -8.93 -1.51
N PRO A 45 -23.45 -9.79 -0.91
CA PRO A 45 -22.15 -10.11 -1.46
C PRO A 45 -22.31 -10.77 -2.83
N LEU A 46 -21.41 -10.42 -3.76
CA LEU A 46 -21.41 -11.00 -5.11
C LEU A 46 -20.95 -12.47 -5.05
N PRO A 47 -21.50 -13.35 -5.89
CA PRO A 47 -21.20 -14.79 -5.86
C PRO A 47 -19.74 -15.05 -6.24
N VAL A 48 -19.07 -16.00 -5.59
CA VAL A 48 -17.68 -16.40 -5.91
C VAL A 48 -17.68 -17.76 -6.59
N ASP A 49 -17.01 -17.85 -7.74
CA ASP A 49 -16.89 -19.08 -8.52
C ASP A 49 -15.70 -19.93 -8.03
N ALA A 50 -16.00 -21.14 -7.55
CA ALA A 50 -15.00 -22.07 -7.03
C ALA A 50 -14.08 -22.65 -8.13
N ARG A 51 -14.60 -22.87 -9.35
CA ARG A 51 -13.81 -23.37 -10.50
C ARG A 51 -12.82 -22.30 -10.95
N LEU A 52 -13.29 -21.06 -11.07
CA LEU A 52 -12.42 -19.92 -11.40
C LEU A 52 -11.38 -19.69 -10.30
N THR A 53 -11.78 -19.77 -9.02
CA THR A 53 -10.84 -19.74 -7.88
C THR A 53 -9.72 -20.77 -8.05
N LYS A 54 -10.07 -22.03 -8.36
CA LYS A 54 -9.07 -23.08 -8.57
C LYS A 54 -8.14 -22.74 -9.73
N LYS A 55 -8.69 -22.25 -10.85
CA LYS A 55 -7.93 -21.83 -12.04
C LYS A 55 -6.96 -20.68 -11.72
N LEU A 56 -7.40 -19.64 -11.02
CA LEU A 56 -6.54 -18.51 -10.66
C LEU A 56 -5.37 -18.91 -9.73
N ASN A 57 -5.52 -20.02 -9.01
CA ASN A 57 -4.53 -20.50 -8.06
C ASN A 57 -3.51 -21.48 -8.66
N THR A 58 -3.63 -21.87 -9.92
CA THR A 58 -2.67 -22.77 -10.57
C THR A 58 -1.34 -22.08 -10.83
N VAL A 59 -0.24 -22.82 -10.70
CA VAL A 59 1.09 -22.37 -11.11
C VAL A 59 1.32 -22.86 -12.55
N SER A 60 1.65 -21.96 -13.46
CA SER A 60 2.07 -22.35 -14.80
C SER A 60 3.45 -23.00 -14.74
N THR A 61 3.67 -24.10 -15.43
CA THR A 61 4.94 -24.87 -15.43
C THR A 61 6.13 -24.13 -16.07
N LEU A 62 5.92 -22.92 -16.60
CA LEU A 62 6.91 -22.12 -17.34
C LEU A 62 7.94 -21.39 -16.45
N ASN A 63 7.85 -21.48 -15.11
CA ASN A 63 8.64 -20.65 -14.19
C ASN A 63 10.08 -21.11 -13.94
N SER A 64 10.63 -22.03 -14.73
CA SER A 64 12.01 -22.52 -14.57
C SER A 64 13.08 -21.45 -14.84
N SER A 65 12.70 -20.26 -15.31
CA SER A 65 13.60 -19.15 -15.65
C SER A 65 13.93 -18.19 -14.49
N ILE A 66 13.11 -18.14 -13.42
CA ILE A 66 13.28 -17.16 -12.34
C ILE A 66 14.26 -17.71 -11.30
N ASN A 67 15.54 -17.43 -11.50
CA ASN A 67 16.64 -17.91 -10.65
C ASN A 67 17.55 -16.79 -10.10
N SER A 68 17.35 -15.54 -10.51
CA SER A 68 18.12 -14.37 -10.07
C SER A 68 17.20 -13.20 -9.70
N GLU A 69 17.78 -12.17 -9.08
CA GLU A 69 17.07 -10.93 -8.75
C GLU A 69 16.54 -10.25 -10.01
N GLU A 70 17.38 -10.16 -11.03
CA GLU A 70 17.10 -9.49 -12.30
C GLU A 70 15.93 -10.16 -13.02
N ASN A 71 15.92 -11.49 -13.10
CA ASN A 71 14.81 -12.23 -13.72
C ASN A 71 13.52 -12.07 -12.90
N CYS A 72 13.61 -12.14 -11.56
CA CYS A 72 12.46 -11.94 -10.68
C CYS A 72 11.84 -10.55 -10.88
N LEU A 73 12.68 -9.51 -10.86
CA LEU A 73 12.25 -8.13 -11.06
C LEU A 73 11.70 -7.90 -12.47
N SER A 74 12.33 -8.48 -13.50
CA SER A 74 11.85 -8.39 -14.88
C SER A 74 10.42 -8.91 -15.00
N GLU A 75 10.15 -10.10 -14.47
CA GLU A 75 8.81 -10.70 -14.51
C GLU A 75 7.78 -9.91 -13.68
N ALA A 76 8.15 -9.49 -12.46
CA ALA A 76 7.28 -8.64 -11.65
C ALA A 76 6.99 -7.29 -12.33
N ASN A 77 7.97 -6.70 -13.02
CA ASN A 77 7.80 -5.46 -13.79
C ASN A 77 6.94 -5.66 -15.05
N THR A 78 6.98 -6.84 -15.67
CA THR A 78 6.07 -7.17 -16.77
C THR A 78 4.61 -7.17 -16.30
N LEU A 79 4.34 -7.76 -15.12
CA LEU A 79 3.01 -7.69 -14.50
C LEU A 79 2.62 -6.26 -14.11
N ASP A 80 3.57 -5.48 -13.59
CA ASP A 80 3.39 -4.06 -13.25
C ASP A 80 2.95 -3.24 -14.48
N LYS A 81 3.68 -3.36 -15.60
CA LYS A 81 3.35 -2.68 -16.86
C LYS A 81 1.95 -3.04 -17.37
N ARG A 82 1.61 -4.33 -17.37
CA ARG A 82 0.29 -4.84 -17.76
C ARG A 82 -0.83 -4.25 -16.88
N ARG A 83 -0.64 -4.27 -15.56
CA ARG A 83 -1.56 -3.63 -14.61
C ARG A 83 -1.69 -2.12 -14.85
N MET A 84 -0.60 -1.42 -15.12
CA MET A 84 -0.62 0.02 -15.41
C MET A 84 -1.40 0.35 -16.68
N VAL A 85 -1.33 -0.49 -17.72
CA VAL A 85 -2.15 -0.31 -18.93
C VAL A 85 -3.64 -0.35 -18.59
N VAL A 86 -4.06 -1.25 -17.69
CA VAL A 86 -5.45 -1.32 -17.23
C VAL A 86 -5.83 -0.11 -16.38
N GLN A 87 -4.98 0.28 -15.42
CA GLN A 87 -5.18 1.46 -14.56
C GLN A 87 -5.34 2.74 -15.38
N LYS A 88 -4.53 2.92 -16.45
CA LYS A 88 -4.64 4.08 -17.37
C LYS A 88 -5.98 4.16 -18.09
N ARG A 89 -6.72 3.06 -18.20
CA ARG A 89 -8.07 2.98 -18.80
C ARG A 89 -9.18 3.13 -17.74
N GLY A 90 -8.84 3.41 -16.50
CA GLY A 90 -9.79 3.57 -15.39
C GLY A 90 -9.94 2.35 -14.48
N GLY A 91 -9.12 1.31 -14.66
CA GLY A 91 -9.14 0.13 -13.80
C GLY A 91 -10.37 -0.75 -13.94
N ALA A 92 -10.54 -1.71 -13.02
CA ALA A 92 -11.77 -2.47 -12.90
C ALA A 92 -12.93 -1.58 -12.41
N TRP A 93 -12.64 -0.56 -11.60
CA TRP A 93 -13.64 0.41 -11.16
C TRP A 93 -14.44 1.01 -12.32
N HIS A 94 -13.75 1.45 -13.38
CA HIS A 94 -14.41 2.05 -14.54
C HIS A 94 -15.42 1.12 -15.22
N VAL A 95 -15.21 -0.20 -15.19
CA VAL A 95 -16.16 -1.18 -15.77
C VAL A 95 -17.49 -1.17 -15.02
N PHE A 96 -17.44 -1.10 -13.68
CA PHE A 96 -18.63 -1.02 -12.85
C PHE A 96 -19.37 0.32 -12.99
N GLU A 97 -18.62 1.42 -13.16
CA GLU A 97 -19.22 2.76 -13.28
C GLU A 97 -19.96 2.98 -14.62
N ARG A 98 -19.63 2.20 -15.66
CA ARG A 98 -20.24 2.34 -16.98
C ARG A 98 -21.65 1.76 -17.10
N VAL A 99 -22.06 0.89 -16.19
CA VAL A 99 -23.35 0.20 -16.22
C VAL A 99 -24.15 0.58 -14.98
N ALA A 100 -25.37 1.10 -15.17
CA ALA A 100 -26.19 1.64 -14.09
C ALA A 100 -26.44 0.61 -12.98
N GLU A 101 -26.72 -0.63 -13.36
CA GLU A 101 -26.98 -1.75 -12.47
C GLU A 101 -25.73 -2.20 -11.70
N ALA A 102 -24.55 -2.10 -12.33
CA ALA A 102 -23.26 -2.49 -11.76
C ALA A 102 -22.69 -1.43 -10.82
N LYS A 103 -23.04 -0.16 -11.01
CA LYS A 103 -22.46 0.97 -10.28
C LYS A 103 -22.55 0.84 -8.76
N LYS A 104 -23.62 0.25 -8.23
CA LYS A 104 -23.77 -0.01 -6.78
C LYS A 104 -22.68 -0.92 -6.21
N TYR A 105 -22.03 -1.74 -7.05
CA TYR A 105 -20.92 -2.62 -6.68
C TYR A 105 -19.54 -2.08 -7.06
N SER A 106 -19.40 -0.81 -7.43
CA SER A 106 -18.12 -0.25 -7.90
C SER A 106 -16.97 -0.31 -6.89
N ASN A 107 -17.30 -0.43 -5.59
CA ASN A 107 -16.32 -0.73 -4.54
C ASN A 107 -15.55 -2.05 -4.80
N TYR A 108 -16.16 -3.06 -5.44
CA TYR A 108 -15.42 -4.25 -5.87
C TYR A 108 -14.30 -3.90 -6.86
N GLY A 109 -14.61 -3.07 -7.85
CA GLY A 109 -13.62 -2.57 -8.81
C GLY A 109 -12.49 -1.81 -8.13
N MET A 110 -12.80 -0.85 -7.26
CA MET A 110 -11.79 -0.08 -6.51
C MET A 110 -10.90 -0.98 -5.65
N GLN A 111 -11.48 -1.97 -4.98
CA GLN A 111 -10.71 -2.90 -4.16
C GLN A 111 -9.83 -3.81 -5.01
N ILE A 112 -10.30 -4.29 -6.18
CA ILE A 112 -9.45 -5.04 -7.11
C ILE A 112 -8.25 -4.18 -7.51
N ASP A 113 -8.50 -2.93 -7.92
CA ASP A 113 -7.47 -1.98 -8.36
C ASP A 113 -6.42 -1.77 -7.27
N SER A 114 -6.85 -1.45 -6.05
CA SER A 114 -5.97 -1.20 -4.90
C SER A 114 -5.23 -2.46 -4.43
N GLN A 115 -5.93 -3.59 -4.27
CA GLN A 115 -5.33 -4.80 -3.72
C GLN A 115 -4.38 -5.48 -4.71
N LEU A 116 -4.65 -5.39 -6.03
CA LEU A 116 -3.74 -5.90 -7.05
C LEU A 116 -2.48 -5.04 -7.16
N ASN A 117 -2.60 -3.70 -7.02
CA ASN A 117 -1.43 -2.81 -6.91
C ASN A 117 -0.54 -3.26 -5.76
N ARG A 118 -1.12 -3.43 -4.56
CA ARG A 118 -0.39 -3.88 -3.36
C ARG A 118 0.30 -5.21 -3.60
N LEU A 119 -0.39 -6.20 -4.17
CA LEU A 119 0.18 -7.51 -4.47
C LEU A 119 1.41 -7.42 -5.38
N ILE A 120 1.33 -6.62 -6.45
CA ILE A 120 2.45 -6.47 -7.39
C ILE A 120 3.63 -5.73 -6.75
N PHE A 121 3.39 -4.70 -5.94
CA PHE A 121 4.47 -4.02 -5.22
C PHE A 121 5.15 -4.95 -4.21
N SER A 122 4.38 -5.75 -3.47
CA SER A 122 4.93 -6.76 -2.57
C SER A 122 5.80 -7.81 -3.31
N LEU A 123 5.44 -8.19 -4.54
CA LEU A 123 6.28 -9.08 -5.36
C LEU A 123 7.61 -8.42 -5.76
N LYS A 124 7.57 -7.14 -6.17
CA LYS A 124 8.80 -6.39 -6.50
C LYS A 124 9.70 -6.23 -5.27
N HIS A 125 9.09 -5.94 -4.12
CA HIS A 125 9.79 -5.84 -2.84
C HIS A 125 10.48 -7.15 -2.48
N ILE A 126 9.77 -8.29 -2.53
CA ILE A 126 10.38 -9.57 -2.17
C ILE A 126 11.40 -10.08 -3.19
N CYS A 127 11.32 -9.68 -4.47
CA CYS A 127 12.37 -9.93 -5.45
C CYS A 127 13.70 -9.29 -5.00
N ARG A 128 13.70 -7.99 -4.69
CA ARG A 128 14.89 -7.31 -4.09
C ARG A 128 15.23 -7.90 -2.73
N GLY A 129 14.19 -8.30 -2.01
CA GLY A 129 14.22 -8.76 -0.64
C GLY A 129 14.68 -10.20 -0.45
N ALA A 130 14.98 -10.95 -1.51
CA ALA A 130 15.17 -12.40 -1.42
C ALA A 130 16.35 -12.81 -0.53
N LYS A 131 17.39 -11.97 -0.47
CA LYS A 131 18.62 -12.19 0.33
C LYS A 131 18.76 -11.26 1.53
N GLY A 132 17.68 -10.58 1.91
CA GLY A 132 17.64 -9.59 2.99
C GLY A 132 16.72 -8.44 2.62
N MET A 133 16.20 -7.73 3.61
CA MET A 133 15.26 -6.63 3.41
C MET A 133 15.93 -5.55 2.55
N PRO A 134 15.26 -5.05 1.49
CA PRO A 134 15.81 -3.96 0.71
C PRO A 134 15.74 -2.68 1.57
N LEU A 135 16.91 -2.15 1.92
CA LEU A 135 17.02 -0.93 2.71
C LEU A 135 17.33 0.26 1.80
N ASN A 136 16.51 1.31 1.87
CA ASN A 136 16.81 2.59 1.25
C ASN A 136 17.89 3.36 2.05
N GLY A 137 18.20 4.59 1.64
CA GLY A 137 19.24 5.40 2.29
C GLY A 137 18.95 5.63 3.78
N TRP A 138 17.72 6.03 4.10
CA TRP A 138 17.25 6.21 5.47
C TRP A 138 17.34 4.91 6.28
N GLY A 139 16.85 3.80 5.72
CA GLY A 139 16.86 2.50 6.38
C GLY A 139 18.26 2.01 6.73
N ARG A 140 19.24 2.25 5.84
CA ARG A 140 20.66 1.95 6.13
C ARG A 140 21.21 2.79 7.28
N THR A 141 20.85 4.06 7.36
CA THR A 141 21.22 4.94 8.48
C THR A 141 20.66 4.42 9.79
N LYS A 142 19.36 4.08 9.84
CA LYS A 142 18.73 3.56 11.08
C LYS A 142 19.36 2.25 11.54
N VAL A 143 19.67 1.35 10.61
CA VAL A 143 20.40 0.12 10.93
C VAL A 143 21.79 0.41 11.50
N ALA A 144 22.55 1.33 10.89
CA ALA A 144 23.88 1.70 11.37
C ALA A 144 23.83 2.34 12.77
N GLU A 145 22.86 3.22 13.02
CA GLU A 145 22.64 3.85 14.32
C GLU A 145 22.25 2.85 15.40
N LEU A 146 21.33 1.92 15.09
CA LEU A 146 20.94 0.86 16.01
C LEU A 146 22.13 -0.02 16.38
N GLN A 147 22.99 -0.36 15.41
CA GLN A 147 24.20 -1.15 15.66
C GLN A 147 25.26 -0.38 16.46
N LYS A 148 25.34 0.94 16.30
CA LYS A 148 26.31 1.79 16.99
C LYS A 148 25.91 2.11 18.44
N TYR A 149 24.65 2.47 18.64
CA TYR A 149 24.16 3.00 19.92
C TYR A 149 23.41 1.96 20.75
N GLY A 150 22.85 0.92 20.12
CA GLY A 150 21.89 0.04 20.76
C GLY A 150 20.49 0.67 20.84
N LYS A 151 19.50 -0.17 21.16
CA LYS A 151 18.07 0.19 21.13
C LYS A 151 17.74 1.34 22.05
N GLU A 152 18.16 1.24 23.31
CA GLU A 152 17.84 2.16 24.39
C GLU A 152 18.41 3.54 24.11
N LYS A 153 19.69 3.60 23.70
CA LYS A 153 20.36 4.88 23.44
C LYS A 153 19.85 5.53 22.16
N MET A 154 19.60 4.75 21.10
CA MET A 154 18.97 5.28 19.88
C MET A 154 17.60 5.87 20.17
N ARG A 155 16.80 5.21 21.01
CA ARG A 155 15.48 5.68 21.42
C ARG A 155 15.54 7.02 22.16
N GLU A 156 16.45 7.13 23.13
CA GLU A 156 16.69 8.36 23.89
C GLU A 156 17.07 9.52 22.96
N ILE A 157 18.05 9.31 22.07
CA ILE A 157 18.53 10.34 21.12
C ILE A 157 17.36 10.90 20.29
N TYR A 158 16.53 10.04 19.70
CA TYR A 158 15.46 10.52 18.83
C TYR A 158 14.32 11.19 19.59
N ILE A 159 14.03 10.78 20.83
CA ILE A 159 13.04 11.44 21.67
C ILE A 159 13.55 12.83 22.11
N GLU A 160 14.83 12.95 22.48
CA GLU A 160 15.45 14.24 22.81
C GLU A 160 15.45 15.21 21.62
N LEU A 161 15.53 14.69 20.39
CA LEU A 161 15.37 15.45 19.15
C LEU A 161 13.91 15.83 18.84
N GLY A 162 12.96 15.50 19.72
CA GLY A 162 11.55 15.89 19.62
C GLY A 162 10.67 14.93 18.82
N ASN A 163 11.15 13.72 18.49
CA ASN A 163 10.34 12.75 17.73
C ASN A 163 9.33 12.04 18.63
N PRO A 164 8.10 11.76 18.13
CA PRO A 164 7.11 11.00 18.88
C PRO A 164 7.63 9.59 19.25
N PRO A 165 7.51 9.14 20.51
CA PRO A 165 8.03 7.84 20.92
C PRO A 165 7.54 6.66 20.07
N ALA A 166 6.29 6.69 19.62
CA ALA A 166 5.71 5.64 18.78
C ALA A 166 6.38 5.54 17.40
N ASP A 167 6.77 6.66 16.81
CA ASP A 167 7.46 6.68 15.52
C ASP A 167 8.90 6.18 15.68
N VAL A 168 9.57 6.57 16.77
CA VAL A 168 10.90 6.08 17.10
C VAL A 168 10.90 4.56 17.32
N ASP A 169 9.88 4.04 18.01
CA ASP A 169 9.71 2.60 18.22
C ASP A 169 9.51 1.85 16.88
N LEU A 170 8.79 2.45 15.92
CA LEU A 170 8.65 1.90 14.57
C LEU A 170 9.98 1.90 13.80
N TRP A 171 10.77 2.98 13.90
CA TRP A 171 12.07 3.07 13.23
C TRP A 171 13.08 2.06 13.77
N ILE A 172 13.06 1.84 15.09
CA ILE A 172 13.85 0.79 15.73
C ILE A 172 13.40 -0.58 15.22
N ALA A 173 12.09 -0.87 15.18
CA ALA A 173 11.57 -2.14 14.67
C ALA A 173 11.95 -2.36 13.19
N TYR A 174 11.91 -1.31 12.37
CA TYR A 174 12.39 -1.34 10.99
C TYR A 174 13.88 -1.72 10.92
N ALA A 175 14.73 -1.09 11.74
CA ALA A 175 16.15 -1.38 11.78
C ALA A 175 16.46 -2.79 12.30
N GLU A 176 15.76 -3.25 13.34
CA GLU A 176 15.83 -4.62 13.87
C GLU A 176 15.50 -5.63 12.76
N ARG A 177 14.38 -5.42 12.05
CA ARG A 177 13.97 -6.26 10.90
C ARG A 177 15.03 -6.25 9.80
N GLY A 178 15.60 -5.10 9.48
CA GLY A 178 16.70 -4.96 8.53
C GLY A 178 17.92 -5.82 8.90
N ILE A 179 18.30 -5.86 10.18
CA ILE A 179 19.40 -6.68 10.69
C ILE A 179 19.06 -8.18 10.63
N GLU A 180 17.87 -8.57 11.13
CA GLU A 180 17.41 -9.96 11.16
C GLU A 180 17.33 -10.56 9.75
N SER A 181 16.87 -9.76 8.79
CA SER A 181 16.69 -10.17 7.41
C SER A 181 18.00 -10.55 6.71
N ARG A 182 19.18 -10.14 7.20
CA ARG A 182 20.48 -10.47 6.58
C ARG A 182 20.76 -11.98 6.49
N LYS A 183 20.09 -12.79 7.31
CA LYS A 183 20.17 -14.26 7.27
C LYS A 183 19.20 -14.88 6.25
N ARG A 184 18.33 -14.09 5.66
CA ARG A 184 17.28 -14.56 4.75
C ARG A 184 17.88 -15.06 3.45
N ASN A 185 17.39 -16.21 3.00
CA ASN A 185 17.77 -16.81 1.74
C ASN A 185 16.56 -17.45 1.08
N ILE A 186 15.69 -16.64 0.48
CA ILE A 186 14.53 -17.14 -0.27
C ILE A 186 15.02 -17.57 -1.67
N PRO A 187 14.70 -18.79 -2.12
CA PRO A 187 14.96 -19.19 -3.51
C PRO A 187 14.08 -18.40 -4.47
N TYR A 188 14.67 -17.82 -5.52
CA TYR A 188 13.94 -17.05 -6.54
C TYR A 188 12.83 -17.87 -7.22
N SER A 189 13.02 -19.18 -7.35
CA SER A 189 11.97 -20.09 -7.87
C SER A 189 10.68 -20.07 -7.04
N LYS A 190 10.78 -19.89 -5.71
CA LYS A 190 9.61 -19.76 -4.83
C LYS A 190 8.90 -18.42 -4.97
N ILE A 191 9.64 -17.36 -5.28
CA ILE A 191 9.03 -16.08 -5.65
C ILE A 191 8.39 -16.20 -7.03
N GLY A 192 9.01 -16.91 -7.96
CA GLY A 192 8.47 -17.23 -9.28
C GLY A 192 7.12 -17.95 -9.23
N GLU A 193 6.92 -18.91 -8.30
CA GLU A 193 5.61 -19.52 -8.07
C GLU A 193 4.53 -18.48 -7.70
N SER A 194 4.91 -17.45 -6.94
CA SER A 194 4.01 -16.38 -6.48
C SER A 194 3.69 -15.40 -7.63
N ILE A 195 4.69 -15.08 -8.45
CA ILE A 195 4.55 -14.29 -9.68
C ILE A 195 3.61 -14.99 -10.66
N SER A 196 3.81 -16.28 -10.91
CA SER A 196 3.00 -17.05 -11.85
C SER A 196 1.53 -17.16 -11.47
N ARG A 197 1.24 -17.34 -10.18
CA ARG A 197 -0.15 -17.26 -9.69
C ARG A 197 -0.73 -15.87 -9.91
N THR A 198 0.07 -14.83 -9.72
CA THR A 198 -0.35 -13.44 -9.90
C THR A 198 -0.58 -13.09 -11.37
N GLU A 199 0.14 -13.73 -12.30
CA GLU A 199 -0.08 -13.59 -13.74
C GLU A 199 -1.52 -13.97 -14.15
N ASN A 200 -2.09 -15.03 -13.55
CA ASN A 200 -3.48 -15.40 -13.79
C ASN A 200 -4.45 -14.30 -13.33
N LEU A 201 -4.13 -13.63 -12.21
CA LEU A 201 -4.92 -12.53 -11.67
C LEU A 201 -4.86 -11.30 -12.59
N VAL A 202 -3.66 -10.94 -13.06
CA VAL A 202 -3.45 -9.83 -13.99
C VAL A 202 -4.17 -10.10 -15.33
N SER A 203 -4.12 -11.34 -15.82
CA SER A 203 -4.82 -11.72 -17.05
C SER A 203 -6.34 -11.59 -16.92
N LEU A 204 -6.93 -11.99 -15.79
CA LEU A 204 -8.35 -11.78 -15.53
C LEU A 204 -8.68 -10.29 -15.35
N TYR A 205 -7.83 -9.54 -14.67
CA TYR A 205 -7.98 -8.10 -14.49
C TYR A 205 -8.00 -7.34 -15.83
N GLU A 206 -7.09 -7.68 -16.75
CA GLU A 206 -7.09 -7.15 -18.12
C GLU A 206 -8.39 -7.50 -18.85
N ASN A 207 -8.82 -8.76 -18.78
CA ASN A 207 -10.06 -9.20 -19.42
C ASN A 207 -11.29 -8.43 -18.90
N LEU A 208 -11.39 -8.27 -17.58
CA LEU A 208 -12.45 -7.49 -16.95
C LEU A 208 -12.46 -6.05 -17.48
N SER A 209 -11.30 -5.39 -17.53
CA SER A 209 -11.19 -3.99 -17.97
C SER A 209 -11.63 -3.72 -19.40
N LEU A 210 -11.52 -4.74 -20.27
CA LEU A 210 -11.87 -4.66 -21.68
C LEU A 210 -13.31 -5.12 -21.97
N ARG A 211 -13.99 -5.68 -20.96
CA ARG A 211 -15.30 -6.30 -21.13
C ARG A 211 -16.35 -5.26 -21.47
N LYS A 212 -17.10 -5.51 -22.53
CA LYS A 212 -18.37 -4.83 -22.78
C LYS A 212 -19.42 -5.54 -21.92
N VAL A 213 -20.14 -4.78 -21.12
CA VAL A 213 -21.11 -5.30 -20.16
C VAL A 213 -22.50 -4.92 -20.64
N ASP A 214 -23.36 -5.91 -20.74
CA ASP A 214 -24.78 -5.86 -21.04
C ASP A 214 -25.55 -6.66 -19.96
N GLU A 215 -26.88 -6.71 -20.06
CA GLU A 215 -27.73 -7.40 -19.07
C GLU A 215 -27.38 -8.89 -18.91
N VAL A 216 -26.95 -9.54 -20.00
CA VAL A 216 -26.65 -10.99 -20.02
C VAL A 216 -25.28 -11.27 -19.39
N SER A 217 -24.31 -10.39 -19.61
CA SER A 217 -22.93 -10.51 -19.10
C SER A 217 -22.73 -9.91 -17.71
N LEU A 218 -23.74 -9.23 -17.15
CA LEU A 218 -23.66 -8.62 -15.82
C LEU A 218 -23.37 -9.65 -14.71
N ASN A 219 -24.03 -10.81 -14.77
CA ASN A 219 -23.81 -11.87 -13.78
C ASN A 219 -22.39 -12.46 -13.84
N SER A 220 -21.83 -12.58 -15.05
CA SER A 220 -20.45 -13.06 -15.21
C SER A 220 -19.44 -12.00 -14.78
N LEU A 221 -19.69 -10.71 -15.02
CA LEU A 221 -18.90 -9.62 -14.47
C LEU A 221 -18.83 -9.71 -12.94
N TYR A 222 -19.98 -9.85 -12.29
CA TYR A 222 -20.05 -9.95 -10.83
C TYR A 222 -19.30 -11.15 -10.28
N SER A 223 -19.54 -12.32 -10.87
CA SER A 223 -18.89 -13.57 -10.46
C SER A 223 -17.37 -13.52 -10.66
N ASP A 224 -16.91 -13.00 -11.80
CA ASP A 224 -15.48 -12.92 -12.09
C ASP A 224 -14.77 -11.88 -11.20
N ALA A 225 -15.37 -10.71 -11.02
CA ALA A 225 -14.78 -9.63 -10.21
C ALA A 225 -14.71 -9.99 -8.73
N SER A 226 -15.78 -10.55 -8.16
CA SER A 226 -15.81 -11.00 -6.77
C SER A 226 -14.78 -12.13 -6.54
N THR A 227 -14.66 -13.05 -7.50
CA THR A 227 -13.70 -14.16 -7.44
C THR A 227 -12.28 -13.64 -7.51
N LEU A 228 -11.99 -12.73 -8.45
CA LEU A 228 -10.69 -12.07 -8.55
C LEU A 228 -10.33 -11.38 -7.23
N LEU A 229 -11.24 -10.58 -6.67
CA LEU A 229 -11.01 -9.87 -5.42
C LEU A 229 -10.77 -10.83 -4.25
N SER A 230 -11.59 -11.88 -4.15
CA SER A 230 -11.46 -12.93 -3.13
C SER A 230 -10.08 -13.58 -3.20
N VAL A 231 -9.63 -13.97 -4.39
CA VAL A 231 -8.32 -14.60 -4.58
C VAL A 231 -7.19 -13.63 -4.27
N ILE A 232 -7.24 -12.37 -4.71
CA ILE A 232 -6.21 -11.35 -4.38
C ILE A 232 -6.12 -11.19 -2.85
N LYS A 233 -7.25 -10.99 -2.17
CA LYS A 233 -7.29 -10.83 -0.70
C LYS A 233 -6.73 -12.06 0.02
N ASN A 234 -7.05 -13.26 -0.46
CA ASN A 234 -6.49 -14.47 0.09
C ASN A 234 -4.97 -14.52 -0.14
N ARG A 235 -4.48 -14.17 -1.33
CA ARG A 235 -3.04 -14.16 -1.64
C ARG A 235 -2.24 -13.21 -0.77
N LEU A 236 -2.74 -12.00 -0.54
CA LEU A 236 -2.12 -11.02 0.34
C LEU A 236 -1.93 -11.53 1.78
N LYS A 237 -2.71 -12.54 2.21
CA LYS A 237 -2.64 -13.15 3.55
C LYS A 237 -1.91 -14.49 3.57
N SER A 238 -2.21 -15.36 2.59
CA SER A 238 -1.82 -16.77 2.61
C SER A 238 -0.47 -17.03 1.95
N ASP A 239 0.04 -16.10 1.14
CA ASP A 239 1.34 -16.24 0.52
C ASP A 239 2.43 -15.66 1.43
N PRO A 240 3.24 -16.50 2.12
CA PRO A 240 4.27 -15.98 3.05
C PRO A 240 5.29 -15.01 2.46
N ARG A 241 5.54 -15.04 1.14
CA ARG A 241 6.48 -14.09 0.51
C ARG A 241 5.85 -12.71 0.37
N VAL A 242 4.57 -12.67 0.02
CA VAL A 242 3.77 -11.44 -0.06
C VAL A 242 3.51 -10.90 1.34
N ALA A 243 3.13 -11.76 2.29
CA ALA A 243 2.90 -11.36 3.68
C ALA A 243 4.16 -10.75 4.31
N LEU A 244 5.33 -11.37 4.07
CA LEU A 244 6.60 -10.83 4.53
C LEU A 244 6.91 -9.44 3.96
N ALA A 245 6.69 -9.24 2.65
CA ALA A 245 6.86 -7.92 2.04
C ALA A 245 5.91 -6.87 2.64
N ILE A 246 4.65 -7.26 2.89
CA ILE A 246 3.66 -6.39 3.54
C ILE A 246 4.09 -6.02 4.97
N GLU A 247 4.59 -6.99 5.74
CA GLU A 247 5.09 -6.74 7.09
C GLU A 247 6.25 -5.73 7.07
N GLU A 248 7.15 -5.84 6.09
CA GLU A 248 8.27 -4.93 5.91
C GLU A 248 7.82 -3.53 5.45
N ASP A 249 6.88 -3.45 4.50
CA ASP A 249 6.32 -2.18 4.02
C ASP A 249 5.59 -1.42 5.14
N ASN A 250 4.89 -2.13 6.03
CA ASN A 250 4.19 -1.52 7.16
C ASN A 250 5.13 -0.91 8.22
N LEU A 251 6.43 -1.22 8.17
CA LEU A 251 7.44 -0.64 9.04
C LEU A 251 8.04 0.65 8.47
N LEU A 252 7.80 0.97 7.19
CA LEU A 252 8.28 2.20 6.59
C LEU A 252 7.53 3.41 7.21
N PRO A 253 8.24 4.43 7.69
CA PRO A 253 7.59 5.65 8.15
C PRO A 253 6.93 6.38 6.97
N ILE A 254 5.72 6.91 7.21
CA ILE A 254 4.90 7.60 6.21
C ILE A 254 5.62 8.82 5.62
N THR A 255 6.56 9.42 6.36
CA THR A 255 7.31 10.63 5.97
C THR A 255 8.33 10.41 4.85
N ASP A 256 8.71 9.16 4.52
CA ASP A 256 9.72 8.88 3.48
C ASP A 256 9.14 8.52 2.11
N ILE A 257 7.82 8.38 2.00
CA ILE A 257 7.14 8.05 0.73
C ILE A 257 7.32 9.16 -0.31
N GLU A 258 7.54 10.41 0.11
CA GLU A 258 7.73 11.56 -0.77
C GLU A 258 9.08 11.56 -1.52
N SER A 259 10.06 10.75 -1.08
CA SER A 259 11.40 10.73 -1.70
C SER A 259 11.56 9.69 -2.82
N GLU A 260 10.57 8.81 -3.03
CA GLU A 260 10.65 7.71 -4.00
C GLU A 260 9.45 7.62 -4.96
N MET A 261 8.57 8.65 -5.00
CA MET A 261 7.53 8.80 -6.03
C MET A 261 8.03 9.52 -7.28
#